data_AF-U5BJ63-F1
#
_entry.id   AF-U5BJ63-F1
#
_cell.length_a   1.000
_cell.length_b   1.000
_cell.length_c   1.000
_cell.angle_alpha   90.00
_cell.angle_beta   90.00
_cell.angle_gamma   90.00
#
_symmetry.space_group_name_H-M   'P 1'
#
loop_
_entity.id
_entity.type
_entity.pdbx_description
1 polymer ?
#
loop_
_entity_poly.entity_id
_entity_poly.type
_entity_poly.pdbx_seq_one_letter_code
_entity_poly.pdbx_strand_id
1 'polypeptide(L)'
;MITKKIFTMVKILFYFFLIFSFSACGTGQNGNNITSYEVRVEFEFLDSLMVESLFELYLADKNENTEQLLFNEKQMKELILTDLEGKIISRCEPNGEGPDKVDSPLEVAFWQDGIVIKEISSEHKFNFFNQNFKKIGQSPALTKNLNFLTIYNSHRSFSIFEKDGKTLIVGQDLNLIDEQLLTENPENCSLYESTEIGYIYDVDSEYYIPKLGSQDLSKSGWD
;
A
#
# COMPACT_ATOMS: atom_id res chain seq x y z
N MET A 1 56.13 -14.56 45.35
CA MET A 1 55.57 -15.45 44.28
C MET A 1 54.18 -15.04 43.77
N ILE A 2 53.49 -14.09 44.43
CA ILE A 2 52.11 -13.66 44.10
C ILE A 2 52.08 -12.60 42.97
N THR A 3 53.07 -11.71 42.93
CA THR A 3 53.17 -10.60 41.96
C THR A 3 53.37 -11.06 40.50
N LYS A 4 54.08 -12.16 40.27
CA LYS A 4 54.24 -12.74 38.92
C LYS A 4 52.92 -13.29 38.35
N LYS A 5 52.07 -13.91 39.18
CA LYS A 5 50.78 -14.47 38.73
C LYS A 5 49.79 -13.39 38.30
N ILE A 6 49.75 -12.27 39.03
CA ILE A 6 48.89 -11.13 38.71
C ILE A 6 49.32 -10.50 37.38
N PHE A 7 50.63 -10.34 37.17
CA PHE A 7 51.15 -9.79 35.91
C PHE A 7 50.86 -10.69 34.70
N THR A 8 50.87 -12.01 34.89
CA THR A 8 50.49 -12.96 33.84
C THR A 8 48.98 -12.94 33.55
N MET A 9 48.12 -12.81 34.56
CA MET A 9 46.66 -12.69 34.34
C MET A 9 46.28 -11.39 33.63
N VAL A 10 46.93 -10.26 33.95
CA VAL A 10 46.65 -8.99 33.27
C VAL A 10 47.09 -9.05 31.80
N LYS A 11 48.19 -9.72 31.48
CA LYS A 11 48.61 -9.94 30.09
C LYS A 11 47.61 -10.79 29.31
N ILE A 12 47.10 -11.87 29.90
CA ILE A 12 46.11 -12.74 29.24
C ILE A 12 44.80 -11.97 29.00
N LEU A 13 44.35 -11.17 29.97
CA LEU A 13 43.16 -10.35 29.82
C LEU A 13 43.33 -9.28 28.72
N PHE A 14 44.52 -8.68 28.62
CA PHE A 14 44.83 -7.70 27.57
C PHE A 14 44.86 -8.34 26.17
N TYR A 15 45.44 -9.54 26.03
CA TYR A 15 45.40 -10.30 24.77
C TYR A 15 43.97 -10.69 24.38
N PHE A 16 43.13 -11.05 25.35
CA PHE A 16 41.73 -11.39 25.10
C PHE A 16 40.94 -10.16 24.58
N PHE A 17 41.17 -8.99 25.18
CA PHE A 17 40.55 -7.74 24.74
C PHE A 17 41.02 -7.31 23.34
N LEU A 18 42.30 -7.55 23.03
CA LEU A 18 42.87 -7.22 21.73
C LEU A 18 42.34 -8.12 20.60
N ILE A 19 42.07 -9.40 20.87
CA ILE A 19 41.45 -10.32 19.88
C ILE A 19 40.00 -9.90 19.58
N PHE A 20 39.23 -9.48 20.60
CA PHE A 20 37.86 -8.98 20.39
C PHE A 20 37.79 -7.68 19.58
N SER A 21 38.87 -6.91 19.53
CA SER A 21 38.93 -5.63 18.79
C SER A 21 39.01 -5.81 17.27
N PHE A 22 39.46 -6.98 16.79
CA PHE A 22 39.63 -7.24 15.34
C PHE A 22 38.46 -7.98 14.68
N SER A 23 37.47 -8.46 15.45
CA SER A 23 36.30 -9.17 14.91
C SER A 23 35.10 -8.27 14.59
N ALA A 24 35.21 -6.96 14.85
CA ALA A 24 34.19 -5.97 14.50
C ALA A 24 34.47 -5.32 13.13
N CYS A 25 34.81 -6.13 12.14
CA CYS A 25 34.71 -5.76 10.73
C CYS A 25 33.71 -6.74 10.11
N GLY A 26 32.43 -6.49 10.39
CA GLY A 26 31.36 -7.11 9.62
C GLY A 26 31.59 -6.71 8.17
N THR A 27 31.83 -7.69 7.31
CA THR A 27 31.78 -7.49 5.86
C THR A 27 30.38 -6.99 5.54
N GLY A 28 30.25 -5.66 5.49
CA GLY A 28 29.06 -4.98 5.00
C GLY A 28 28.73 -5.62 3.67
N GLN A 29 27.52 -6.16 3.59
CA GLN A 29 26.94 -6.64 2.35
C GLN A 29 27.28 -5.63 1.25
N ASN A 30 27.69 -6.12 0.09
CA ASN A 30 27.80 -5.33 -1.12
C ASN A 30 26.48 -4.56 -1.29
N GLY A 31 26.50 -3.29 -0.89
CA GLY A 31 25.38 -2.40 -1.05
C GLY A 31 25.17 -2.29 -2.55
N ASN A 32 24.06 -2.85 -3.04
CA ASN A 32 23.53 -2.47 -4.33
C ASN A 32 23.54 -0.93 -4.34
N ASN A 33 24.29 -0.34 -5.27
CA ASN A 33 24.28 1.10 -5.49
C ASN A 33 22.86 1.48 -5.88
N ILE A 34 22.04 1.80 -4.88
CA ILE A 34 20.77 2.49 -5.08
C ILE A 34 21.18 3.87 -5.54
N THR A 35 21.07 4.12 -6.84
CA THR A 35 21.10 5.47 -7.39
C THR A 35 19.94 6.24 -6.74
N SER A 36 20.25 6.97 -5.68
CA SER A 36 19.33 7.88 -5.02
C SER A 36 19.04 9.01 -6.00
N TYR A 37 17.88 8.95 -6.66
CA TYR A 37 17.34 10.11 -7.36
C TYR A 37 16.98 11.15 -6.30
N GLU A 38 17.74 12.24 -6.23
CA GLU A 38 17.45 13.37 -5.36
C GLU A 38 16.25 14.12 -5.95
N VAL A 39 15.04 13.69 -5.59
CA VAL A 39 13.79 14.37 -5.99
C VAL A 39 13.59 15.56 -5.04
N ARG A 40 13.65 16.79 -5.57
CA ARG A 40 13.18 17.97 -4.84
C ARG A 40 11.66 17.98 -4.87
N VAL A 41 11.06 17.90 -3.69
CA VAL A 41 9.62 18.10 -3.50
C VAL A 41 9.42 19.51 -2.96
N GLU A 42 8.72 20.34 -3.72
CA GLU A 42 8.31 21.68 -3.29
C GLU A 42 6.89 21.60 -2.74
N PHE A 43 6.70 22.05 -1.50
CA PHE A 43 5.39 22.12 -0.87
C PHE A 43 4.88 23.56 -0.93
N GLU A 44 3.73 23.75 -1.56
CA GLU A 44 2.99 25.00 -1.51
C GLU A 44 1.95 24.94 -0.40
N PHE A 45 1.92 25.94 0.48
CA PHE A 45 0.86 26.09 1.47
C PHE A 45 -0.31 26.84 0.82
N LEU A 46 -1.41 26.14 0.57
CA LEU A 46 -2.64 26.74 0.10
C LEU A 46 -3.45 27.32 1.27
N ASP A 47 -4.27 28.34 0.99
CA ASP A 47 -5.27 28.86 1.93
C ASP A 47 -6.24 27.74 2.36
N SER A 48 -6.82 27.88 3.54
CA SER A 48 -7.72 26.88 4.11
C SER A 48 -8.90 26.57 3.18
N LEU A 49 -9.08 25.29 2.84
CA LEU A 49 -10.24 24.81 2.11
C LEU A 49 -11.43 24.62 3.07
N MET A 50 -12.60 25.16 2.72
CA MET A 50 -13.82 24.99 3.50
C MET A 50 -14.84 24.13 2.73
N VAL A 51 -15.20 22.98 3.29
CA VAL A 51 -16.20 22.07 2.72
C VAL A 51 -17.33 21.87 3.73
N GLU A 52 -18.57 22.06 3.30
CA GLU A 52 -19.74 21.88 4.17
C GLU A 52 -20.09 20.40 4.30
N SER A 53 -19.80 19.75 5.44
CA SER A 53 -20.27 18.40 5.75
C SER A 53 -20.72 18.27 7.20
N LEU A 54 -21.59 17.28 7.43
CA LEU A 54 -22.02 16.86 8.76
C LEU A 54 -21.00 15.94 9.43
N PHE A 55 -20.00 15.47 8.69
CA PHE A 55 -18.96 14.55 9.15
C PHE A 55 -17.57 15.17 9.01
N GLU A 56 -16.62 14.58 9.74
CA GLU A 56 -15.20 14.87 9.52
C GLU A 56 -14.76 14.26 8.18
N LEU A 57 -14.17 15.09 7.32
CA LEU A 57 -13.73 14.71 5.98
C LEU A 57 -12.22 14.55 5.94
N TYR A 58 -11.80 13.52 5.21
CA TYR A 58 -10.41 13.24 4.89
C TYR A 58 -10.23 13.40 3.39
N LEU A 59 -9.20 14.11 2.96
CA LEU A 59 -8.85 14.20 1.54
C LEU A 59 -8.32 12.84 1.09
N ALA A 60 -9.06 12.16 0.22
CA ALA A 60 -8.70 10.85 -0.30
C ALA A 60 -7.79 10.93 -1.51
N ASP A 61 -8.08 11.86 -2.44
CA ASP A 61 -7.37 11.97 -3.70
C ASP A 61 -7.63 13.32 -4.41
N LYS A 62 -6.78 13.64 -5.39
CA LYS A 62 -6.93 14.79 -6.29
C LYS A 62 -6.83 14.33 -7.75
N ASN A 63 -7.78 14.74 -8.58
CA ASN A 63 -7.73 14.51 -10.01
C ASN A 63 -6.99 15.68 -10.67
N GLU A 64 -5.79 15.43 -11.17
CA GLU A 64 -4.96 16.46 -11.80
C GLU A 64 -5.52 16.96 -13.14
N ASN A 65 -6.37 16.17 -13.82
CA ASN A 65 -6.94 16.56 -15.10
C ASN A 65 -8.20 17.42 -14.95
N THR A 66 -9.05 17.09 -13.98
CA THR A 66 -10.33 17.78 -13.75
C THR A 66 -10.27 18.82 -12.65
N GLU A 67 -9.13 18.93 -11.96
CA GLU A 67 -8.94 19.81 -10.80
C GLU A 67 -9.97 19.56 -9.68
N GLN A 68 -10.37 18.29 -9.51
CA GLN A 68 -11.34 17.88 -8.51
C GLN A 68 -10.66 17.26 -7.30
N LEU A 69 -11.28 17.45 -6.13
CA LEU A 69 -10.86 16.85 -4.88
C LEU A 69 -11.90 15.82 -4.44
N LEU A 70 -11.42 14.66 -4.03
CA LEU A 70 -12.26 13.58 -3.50
C LEU A 70 -12.05 13.48 -2.00
N PHE A 71 -13.13 13.62 -1.25
CA PHE A 71 -13.16 13.46 0.19
C PHE A 71 -13.97 12.24 0.59
N ASN A 72 -13.55 11.61 1.69
CA ASN A 72 -14.30 10.55 2.34
C ASN A 72 -14.44 10.80 3.85
N GLU A 73 -15.55 10.34 4.41
CA GLU A 73 -15.66 10.13 5.85
C GLU A 73 -14.90 8.86 6.25
N LYS A 74 -14.43 8.80 7.51
CA LYS A 74 -13.61 7.70 8.04
C LYS A 74 -14.21 6.30 7.84
N GLN A 75 -15.53 6.16 7.97
CA GLN A 75 -16.26 4.89 7.78
C GLN A 75 -16.88 4.79 6.38
N MET A 76 -16.45 5.62 5.43
CA MET A 76 -16.93 5.61 4.04
C MET A 76 -18.46 5.76 3.95
N LYS A 77 -19.08 6.47 4.89
CA LYS A 77 -20.53 6.75 4.86
C LYS A 77 -20.89 7.79 3.81
N GLU A 78 -19.99 8.75 3.58
CA GLU A 78 -20.17 9.82 2.61
C GLU A 78 -18.88 9.97 1.80
N LEU A 79 -19.03 10.08 0.47
CA LEU A 79 -18.04 10.60 -0.45
C LEU A 79 -18.50 11.94 -0.97
N ILE A 80 -17.57 12.89 -1.02
CA ILE A 80 -17.82 14.24 -1.53
C ILE A 80 -16.79 14.55 -2.60
N LEU A 81 -17.28 15.00 -3.75
CA LEU A 81 -16.47 15.56 -4.82
C LEU A 81 -16.58 17.08 -4.75
N THR A 82 -15.46 17.79 -4.74
CA THR A 82 -15.42 19.25 -4.80
C THR A 82 -14.51 19.75 -5.92
N ASP A 83 -14.65 21.01 -6.28
CA ASP A 83 -13.59 21.75 -6.97
C ASP A 83 -12.46 22.15 -6.00
N LEU A 84 -11.43 22.84 -6.50
CA LEU A 84 -10.28 23.31 -5.70
C LEU A 84 -10.67 24.39 -4.69
N GLU A 85 -11.80 25.07 -4.88
CA GLU A 85 -12.34 26.05 -3.95
C GLU A 85 -13.20 25.42 -2.83
N GLY A 86 -13.43 24.10 -2.89
CA GLY A 86 -14.17 23.35 -1.87
C GLY A 86 -15.68 23.38 -2.08
N LYS A 87 -16.16 23.92 -3.20
CA LYS A 87 -17.57 23.86 -3.58
C LYS A 87 -17.89 22.45 -4.03
N ILE A 88 -18.95 21.93 -3.45
CA ILE A 88 -19.39 20.55 -3.68
C ILE A 88 -20.01 20.43 -5.07
N ILE A 89 -19.45 19.51 -5.85
CA ILE A 89 -19.94 19.09 -7.17
C ILE A 89 -20.97 17.99 -7.00
N SER A 90 -20.66 16.98 -6.17
CA SER A 90 -21.53 15.83 -5.95
C SER A 90 -21.23 15.13 -4.63
N ARG A 91 -22.21 14.38 -4.13
CA ARG A 91 -22.06 13.53 -2.95
C ARG A 91 -22.71 12.16 -3.17
N CYS A 92 -22.19 11.14 -2.52
CA CYS A 92 -22.84 9.84 -2.48
C CYS A 92 -22.56 9.11 -1.16
N GLU A 93 -23.43 8.15 -0.86
CA GLU A 93 -23.18 7.17 0.19
C GLU A 93 -22.76 5.87 -0.52
N PRO A 94 -21.48 5.47 -0.53
CA PRO A 94 -21.05 4.30 -1.28
C PRO A 94 -21.42 3.00 -0.57
N ASN A 95 -21.60 3.03 0.75
CA ASN A 95 -21.94 1.87 1.55
C ASN A 95 -23.41 1.45 1.40
N GLY A 96 -23.68 0.16 1.21
CA GLY A 96 -24.99 -0.44 1.40
C GLY A 96 -25.28 -1.63 0.48
N GLU A 97 -26.54 -2.06 0.51
CA GLU A 97 -27.06 -3.14 -0.32
C GLU A 97 -27.78 -2.54 -1.54
N GLY A 98 -27.10 -2.45 -2.68
CA GLY A 98 -27.67 -1.88 -3.90
C GLY A 98 -26.74 -2.00 -5.10
N PRO A 99 -27.27 -1.85 -6.33
CA PRO A 99 -26.47 -2.01 -7.55
C PRO A 99 -25.33 -1.00 -7.65
N ASP A 100 -25.52 0.20 -7.10
CA ASP A 100 -24.53 1.28 -7.06
C ASP A 100 -23.86 1.40 -5.68
N LYS A 101 -23.84 0.31 -4.90
CA LYS A 101 -23.26 0.28 -3.56
C LYS A 101 -22.11 -0.73 -3.46
N VAL A 102 -21.31 -0.55 -2.42
CA VAL A 102 -20.27 -1.46 -1.95
C VAL A 102 -20.67 -1.91 -0.54
N ASP A 103 -20.64 -3.21 -0.29
CA ASP A 103 -21.07 -3.77 1.00
C ASP A 103 -20.18 -3.28 2.14
N SER A 104 -18.86 -3.35 1.94
CA SER A 104 -17.86 -2.93 2.91
C SER A 104 -16.78 -2.09 2.23
N PRO A 105 -17.00 -0.79 1.96
CA PRO A 105 -15.99 0.08 1.37
C PRO A 105 -14.87 0.38 2.37
N LEU A 106 -13.62 0.33 1.91
CA LEU A 106 -12.43 0.56 2.74
C LEU A 106 -11.63 1.78 2.30
N GLU A 107 -11.31 1.86 1.01
CA GLU A 107 -10.43 2.90 0.44
C GLU A 107 -10.99 3.39 -0.89
N VAL A 108 -10.66 4.62 -1.27
CA VAL A 108 -11.13 5.23 -2.52
C VAL A 108 -10.05 6.06 -3.20
N ALA A 109 -10.13 6.13 -4.53
CA ALA A 109 -9.26 6.91 -5.40
C ALA A 109 -10.02 7.42 -6.62
N PHE A 110 -9.48 8.46 -7.27
CA PHE A 110 -9.88 8.77 -8.64
C PHE A 110 -9.39 7.67 -9.58
N TRP A 111 -10.20 7.35 -10.58
CA TRP A 111 -9.84 6.47 -11.69
C TRP A 111 -10.40 7.08 -12.97
N GLN A 112 -9.52 7.61 -13.82
CA GLN A 112 -9.91 8.45 -14.96
C GLN A 112 -10.83 9.61 -14.49
N ASP A 113 -11.98 9.81 -15.12
CA ASP A 113 -13.01 10.76 -14.68
C ASP A 113 -13.97 10.17 -13.62
N GLY A 114 -13.77 8.91 -13.26
CA GLY A 114 -14.56 8.18 -12.28
C GLY A 114 -13.81 8.00 -10.95
N ILE A 115 -14.31 7.05 -10.16
CA ILE A 115 -13.65 6.63 -8.93
C ILE A 115 -13.59 5.11 -8.85
N VAL A 116 -12.65 4.62 -8.05
CA VAL A 116 -12.58 3.21 -7.67
C VAL A 116 -12.59 3.09 -6.16
N ILE A 117 -13.34 2.11 -5.66
CA ILE A 117 -13.45 1.80 -4.22
C ILE A 117 -12.91 0.38 -3.99
N LYS A 118 -11.93 0.25 -3.10
CA LYS A 118 -11.48 -1.05 -2.59
C LYS A 118 -12.45 -1.52 -1.52
N GLU A 119 -12.94 -2.74 -1.67
CA GLU A 119 -13.82 -3.39 -0.71
C GLU A 119 -13.02 -4.22 0.29
N ILE A 120 -13.40 -4.17 1.56
CA ILE A 120 -12.92 -5.08 2.60
C ILE A 120 -13.87 -6.27 2.72
N SER A 121 -13.64 -7.28 1.88
CA SER A 121 -14.34 -8.55 1.89
C SER A 121 -13.34 -9.69 1.65
N SER A 122 -13.79 -10.95 1.70
CA SER A 122 -12.90 -12.11 1.47
C SER A 122 -12.25 -12.15 0.08
N GLU A 123 -12.66 -11.27 -0.83
CA GLU A 123 -12.18 -11.20 -2.22
C GLU A 123 -11.45 -9.88 -2.53
N HIS A 124 -11.45 -8.91 -1.60
CA HIS A 124 -10.76 -7.62 -1.71
C HIS A 124 -10.99 -6.86 -3.03
N LYS A 125 -12.17 -6.97 -3.63
CA LYS A 125 -12.45 -6.47 -4.97
C LYS A 125 -12.38 -4.94 -5.08
N PHE A 126 -12.04 -4.47 -6.28
CA PHE A 126 -12.23 -3.08 -6.69
C PHE A 126 -13.59 -2.89 -7.32
N ASN A 127 -14.27 -1.81 -6.95
CA ASN A 127 -15.56 -1.42 -7.49
C ASN A 127 -15.40 -0.11 -8.25
N PHE A 128 -15.72 -0.10 -9.55
CA PHE A 128 -15.50 1.04 -10.44
C PHE A 128 -16.79 1.81 -10.65
N PHE A 129 -16.69 3.14 -10.54
CA PHE A 129 -17.81 4.06 -10.69
C PHE A 129 -17.46 5.14 -11.70
N ASN A 130 -18.48 5.64 -12.41
CA ASN A 130 -18.32 6.84 -13.23
C ASN A 130 -18.43 8.13 -12.38
N GLN A 131 -18.25 9.29 -13.02
CA GLN A 131 -18.35 10.62 -12.39
C GLN A 131 -19.66 10.91 -11.65
N ASN A 132 -20.74 10.17 -11.94
CA ASN A 132 -22.04 10.32 -11.30
C ASN A 132 -22.26 9.30 -10.17
N PHE A 133 -21.20 8.64 -9.70
CA PHE A 133 -21.24 7.57 -8.71
C PHE A 133 -22.13 6.37 -9.11
N LYS A 134 -22.32 6.14 -10.41
CA LYS A 134 -22.96 4.91 -10.89
C LYS A 134 -21.89 3.82 -11.02
N LYS A 135 -22.13 2.66 -10.44
CA LYS A 135 -21.23 1.50 -10.55
C LYS A 135 -21.26 0.98 -11.98
N ILE A 136 -20.09 0.86 -12.59
CA ILE A 136 -19.92 0.44 -13.99
C ILE A 136 -19.12 -0.84 -14.13
N GLY A 137 -18.45 -1.29 -13.07
CA GLY A 137 -17.69 -2.52 -13.08
C GLY A 137 -17.21 -2.94 -11.70
N GLN A 138 -16.67 -4.16 -11.65
CA GLN A 138 -16.01 -4.71 -10.48
C GLN A 138 -14.85 -5.57 -10.97
N SER A 139 -13.70 -5.51 -10.29
CA SER A 139 -12.58 -6.40 -10.61
C SER A 139 -12.92 -7.86 -10.30
N PRO A 140 -12.16 -8.82 -10.86
CA PRO A 140 -12.05 -10.14 -10.30
C PRO A 140 -11.62 -10.10 -8.82
N ALA A 141 -11.83 -11.21 -8.11
CA ALA A 141 -11.33 -11.38 -6.74
C ALA A 141 -9.79 -11.27 -6.74
N LEU A 142 -9.25 -10.42 -5.86
CA LEU A 142 -7.80 -10.27 -5.67
C LEU A 142 -7.24 -11.32 -4.71
N THR A 143 -8.09 -11.79 -3.79
CA THR A 143 -7.76 -12.82 -2.81
C THR A 143 -8.86 -13.87 -2.75
N LYS A 144 -8.56 -15.03 -2.17
CA LYS A 144 -9.56 -16.08 -1.86
C LYS A 144 -9.49 -16.37 -0.37
N ASN A 145 -10.65 -16.29 0.29
CA ASN A 145 -10.84 -16.53 1.73
C ASN A 145 -10.20 -15.48 2.66
N LEU A 146 -10.73 -15.44 3.88
CA LEU A 146 -10.43 -14.41 4.87
C LEU A 146 -9.28 -14.87 5.78
N ASN A 147 -8.03 -14.52 5.44
CA ASN A 147 -6.94 -14.48 6.42
C ASN A 147 -6.66 -13.01 6.70
N PHE A 148 -7.39 -12.42 7.64
CA PHE A 148 -7.37 -10.97 7.82
C PHE A 148 -6.57 -10.57 9.06
N LEU A 149 -5.47 -9.86 8.85
CA LEU A 149 -4.89 -8.97 9.85
C LEU A 149 -5.31 -7.53 9.52
N THR A 150 -6.10 -6.91 10.40
CA THR A 150 -6.41 -5.47 10.29
C THR A 150 -5.21 -4.67 10.77
N ILE A 151 -4.48 -4.05 9.84
CA ILE A 151 -3.62 -2.92 10.18
C ILE A 151 -4.31 -1.66 9.67
N TYR A 152 -4.74 -0.80 10.60
CA TYR A 152 -5.26 0.52 10.27
C TYR A 152 -4.11 1.36 9.73
N ASN A 153 -3.94 1.39 8.41
CA ASN A 153 -3.04 2.34 7.78
C ASN A 153 -3.70 3.72 7.78
N SER A 154 -2.92 4.76 8.08
CA SER A 154 -3.35 6.16 7.95
C SER A 154 -3.29 6.67 6.51
N HIS A 155 -3.04 5.78 5.55
CA HIS A 155 -2.86 6.07 4.13
C HIS A 155 -3.44 4.92 3.30
N ARG A 156 -3.95 5.26 2.11
CA ARG A 156 -4.46 4.32 1.12
C ARG A 156 -3.39 3.27 0.77
N SER A 157 -3.79 2.00 0.72
CA SER A 157 -2.91 0.87 0.43
C SER A 157 -2.57 0.73 -1.05
N PHE A 158 -3.22 1.46 -1.94
CA PHE A 158 -2.98 1.42 -3.38
C PHE A 158 -2.83 2.81 -4.01
N SER A 159 -2.36 2.84 -5.25
CA SER A 159 -2.27 4.01 -6.10
C SER A 159 -2.59 3.62 -7.54
N ILE A 160 -3.14 4.56 -8.30
CA ILE A 160 -3.50 4.37 -9.70
C ILE A 160 -2.50 5.12 -10.57
N PHE A 161 -2.06 4.47 -11.64
CA PHE A 161 -1.12 5.03 -12.59
C PHE A 161 -1.55 4.74 -14.02
N GLU A 162 -1.34 5.72 -14.90
CA GLU A 162 -1.50 5.54 -16.33
C GLU A 162 -0.12 5.31 -16.95
N LYS A 163 0.08 4.17 -17.61
CA LYS A 163 1.30 3.86 -18.37
C LYS A 163 0.92 3.29 -19.74
N ASP A 164 1.45 3.89 -20.81
CA ASP A 164 1.24 3.44 -22.20
C ASP A 164 -0.25 3.30 -22.60
N GLY A 165 -1.09 4.19 -22.06
CA GLY A 165 -2.54 4.19 -22.32
C GLY A 165 -3.33 3.14 -21.54
N LYS A 166 -2.70 2.49 -20.55
CA LYS A 166 -3.34 1.52 -19.65
C LYS A 166 -3.41 2.06 -18.23
N THR A 167 -4.55 1.80 -17.58
CA THR A 167 -4.71 2.05 -16.15
C THR A 167 -4.17 0.85 -15.36
N LEU A 168 -3.20 1.12 -14.48
CA LEU A 168 -2.64 0.15 -13.53
C LEU A 168 -2.99 0.55 -12.10
N ILE A 169 -3.43 -0.41 -11.29
CA ILE A 169 -3.54 -0.27 -9.84
C ILE A 169 -2.34 -0.99 -9.21
N VAL A 170 -1.48 -0.24 -8.55
CA VAL A 170 -0.36 -0.78 -7.79
C VAL A 170 -0.68 -0.60 -6.32
N GLY A 171 -0.67 -1.69 -5.56
CA GLY A 171 -0.99 -1.60 -4.16
C GLY A 171 -0.29 -2.62 -3.30
N GLN A 172 -0.58 -2.51 -2.02
CA GLN A 172 -0.14 -3.42 -1.00
C GLN A 172 -1.34 -4.05 -0.32
N ASP A 173 -1.29 -5.35 -0.08
CA ASP A 173 -2.26 -6.03 0.77
C ASP A 173 -1.51 -7.03 1.65
N LEU A 174 -1.65 -6.87 2.96
CA LEU A 174 -0.94 -7.69 3.94
C LEU A 174 -1.49 -9.13 4.01
N ASN A 175 -2.61 -9.38 3.33
CA ASN A 175 -3.32 -10.65 3.32
C ASN A 175 -3.28 -11.35 1.96
N LEU A 176 -2.33 -10.96 1.10
CA LEU A 176 -2.09 -11.65 -0.16
C LEU A 176 -1.32 -12.94 0.09
N ILE A 177 -2.08 -14.03 0.19
CA ILE A 177 -1.57 -15.39 0.39
C ILE A 177 -1.87 -16.20 -0.86
N ASP A 178 -0.85 -16.85 -1.43
CA ASP A 178 -1.03 -17.79 -2.55
C ASP A 178 -1.98 -18.93 -2.15
N GLU A 179 -2.90 -19.27 -3.05
CA GLU A 179 -3.87 -20.35 -2.87
C GLU A 179 -3.22 -21.70 -2.55
N GLN A 180 -2.07 -22.00 -3.16
CA GLN A 180 -1.32 -23.23 -2.90
C GLN A 180 -0.89 -23.32 -1.43
N LEU A 181 -0.46 -22.20 -0.87
CA LEU A 181 -0.01 -22.14 0.53
C LEU A 181 -1.17 -22.30 1.51
N LEU A 182 -2.39 -21.86 1.14
CA LEU A 182 -3.61 -22.05 1.94
C LEU A 182 -4.05 -23.52 2.01
N THR A 183 -3.86 -24.28 0.94
CA THR A 183 -4.27 -25.69 0.89
C THR A 183 -3.32 -26.63 1.63
N GLU A 184 -2.04 -26.27 1.78
CA GLU A 184 -1.04 -27.19 2.32
C GLU A 184 -0.92 -27.14 3.86
N ASN A 185 -1.11 -25.99 4.51
CA ASN A 185 -1.12 -25.90 5.98
C ASN A 185 -1.68 -24.55 6.52
N PRO A 186 -3.00 -24.42 6.75
CA PRO A 186 -3.64 -23.15 7.10
C PRO A 186 -3.27 -22.58 8.48
N GLU A 187 -2.71 -23.39 9.39
CA GLU A 187 -2.37 -22.96 10.77
C GLU A 187 -0.88 -22.66 10.98
N ASN A 188 -0.08 -22.63 9.91
CA ASN A 188 1.37 -22.47 10.03
C ASN A 188 1.78 -21.00 10.07
N CYS A 189 2.46 -20.56 11.14
CA CYS A 189 3.01 -19.21 11.25
C CYS A 189 3.97 -18.85 10.10
N SER A 190 4.63 -19.83 9.47
CA SER A 190 5.49 -19.59 8.31
C SER A 190 4.73 -19.12 7.08
N LEU A 191 3.39 -19.25 7.04
CA LEU A 191 2.53 -18.69 6.01
C LEU A 191 2.71 -17.17 5.91
N TYR A 192 2.76 -16.49 7.07
CA TYR A 192 2.97 -15.04 7.19
C TYR A 192 4.42 -14.61 6.91
N GLU A 193 5.38 -15.53 6.86
CA GLU A 193 6.75 -15.25 6.42
C GLU A 193 6.86 -15.25 4.88
N SER A 194 5.93 -15.93 4.21
CA SER A 194 5.87 -16.05 2.74
C SER A 194 4.83 -15.14 2.08
N THR A 195 4.08 -14.34 2.85
CA THR A 195 3.02 -13.50 2.29
C THR A 195 3.59 -12.42 1.38
N GLU A 196 3.02 -12.32 0.20
CA GLU A 196 3.33 -11.27 -0.75
C GLU A 196 2.60 -10.02 -0.32
N ILE A 197 3.29 -8.89 -0.18
CA ILE A 197 2.66 -7.67 0.33
C ILE A 197 2.26 -6.75 -0.83
N GLY A 198 2.75 -6.96 -2.06
CA GLY A 198 2.53 -6.06 -3.19
C GLY A 198 1.81 -6.71 -4.38
N TYR A 199 1.10 -5.91 -5.17
CA TYR A 199 0.45 -6.36 -6.39
C TYR A 199 0.40 -5.27 -7.48
N ILE A 200 0.26 -5.72 -8.73
CA ILE A 200 -0.11 -4.89 -9.88
C ILE A 200 -1.38 -5.49 -10.50
N TYR A 201 -2.39 -4.66 -10.71
CA TYR A 201 -3.61 -5.01 -11.43
C TYR A 201 -3.75 -4.13 -12.68
N ASP A 202 -3.77 -4.74 -13.86
CA ASP A 202 -4.05 -4.08 -15.14
C ASP A 202 -5.57 -4.09 -15.35
N VAL A 203 -6.18 -2.90 -15.32
CA VAL A 203 -7.65 -2.75 -15.33
C VAL A 203 -8.24 -3.20 -16.66
N ASP A 204 -7.55 -2.95 -17.78
CA ASP A 204 -8.08 -3.21 -19.12
C ASP A 204 -8.06 -4.69 -19.48
N SER A 205 -7.02 -5.40 -19.06
CA SER A 205 -6.89 -6.85 -19.29
C SER A 205 -7.45 -7.70 -18.14
N GLU A 206 -7.88 -7.07 -17.05
CA GLU A 206 -8.22 -7.71 -15.78
C GLU A 206 -7.12 -8.64 -15.26
N TYR A 207 -5.86 -8.34 -15.61
CA TYR A 207 -4.72 -9.20 -15.30
C TYR A 207 -4.09 -8.79 -13.97
N TYR A 208 -3.94 -9.77 -13.09
CA TYR A 208 -3.42 -9.61 -11.74
C TYR A 208 -2.04 -10.25 -11.61
N ILE A 209 -1.07 -9.47 -11.13
CA ILE A 209 0.31 -9.91 -10.89
C ILE A 209 0.62 -9.73 -9.41
N PRO A 210 0.69 -10.82 -8.62
CA PRO A 210 1.21 -10.76 -7.26
C PRO A 210 2.73 -10.53 -7.35
N LYS A 211 3.25 -9.57 -6.57
CA LYS A 211 4.69 -9.27 -6.56
C LYS A 211 5.39 -10.06 -5.47
N LEU A 212 5.98 -11.17 -5.92
CA LEU A 212 6.99 -11.93 -5.19
C LEU A 212 8.14 -11.02 -4.78
N GLY A 213 8.42 -10.97 -3.47
CA GLY A 213 9.61 -10.32 -2.94
C GLY A 213 10.86 -10.72 -3.73
N SER A 214 11.61 -9.72 -4.19
CA SER A 214 12.89 -9.82 -4.93
C SER A 214 12.87 -10.46 -6.34
N GLN A 215 11.74 -10.50 -7.06
CA GLN A 215 11.81 -10.78 -8.50
C GLN A 215 12.12 -9.53 -9.34
N ASP A 216 13.16 -9.70 -10.16
CA ASP A 216 13.73 -8.75 -11.10
C ASP A 216 12.71 -8.34 -12.17
N LEU A 217 12.44 -7.04 -12.28
CA LEU A 217 11.49 -6.43 -13.22
C LEU A 217 11.83 -6.69 -14.69
N SER A 218 13.07 -7.14 -14.98
CA SER A 218 13.57 -7.48 -16.30
C SER A 218 12.83 -8.64 -17.00
N LYS A 219 12.03 -9.42 -16.26
CA LYS A 219 11.31 -10.59 -16.80
C LYS A 219 9.84 -10.35 -17.14
N SER A 220 9.25 -9.23 -16.72
CA SER A 220 7.83 -8.96 -16.99
C SER A 220 7.58 -8.39 -18.38
N GLY A 221 8.63 -7.96 -19.10
CA GLY A 221 8.52 -7.44 -20.47
C GLY A 221 7.94 -6.02 -20.55
N TRP A 222 8.06 -5.24 -19.47
CA TRP A 222 7.51 -3.88 -19.35
C TRP A 222 8.58 -2.79 -19.16
N ASP A 223 9.76 -2.98 -19.77
CA ASP A 223 10.74 -1.89 -19.95
C ASP A 223 10.19 -0.84 -20.93
#